data_AF-A0A6I8VU53-F1
#
_entry.id   AF-A0A6I8VU53-F1
#
_cell.length_a   1.000
_cell.length_b   1.000
_cell.length_c   1.000
_cell.angle_alpha   90.00
_cell.angle_beta   90.00
_cell.angle_gamma   90.00
#
_symmetry.space_group_name_H-M   'P 1'
#
loop_
_entity.id
_entity.type
_entity.pdbx_description
1 polymer ?
#
loop_
_entity_poly.entity_id
_entity_poly.type
_entity_poly.pdbx_seq_one_letter_code
_entity_poly.pdbx_strand_id
1 'polypeptide(L)'
;MSVSESIPVITFRNYLNILNDPSAKEEIKLKATQELSEHFEMIIQSSSYPSFLETSLKIFMRILQEGDPQFIQENTMQHIRKLILEMIHRLPITENLRQHVKSIITMMLKILKTDNEENVLVSLRIIIELHKHFRPSFNPEDSSRISIQIYPTM
;
A
#
# COMPACT_ATOMS: atom_id res chain seq x y z
N MET A 1 8.49 -25.24 16.09
CA MET A 1 7.25 -25.74 15.45
C MET A 1 7.15 -25.06 14.10
N SER A 2 7.42 -25.80 13.03
CA SER A 2 7.25 -25.32 11.66
C SER A 2 5.75 -25.17 11.39
N VAL A 3 5.27 -23.93 11.35
CA VAL A 3 3.92 -23.63 10.87
C VAL A 3 3.87 -24.14 9.43
N SER A 4 3.09 -25.19 9.17
CA SER A 4 2.81 -25.63 7.81
C SER A 4 2.05 -24.48 7.13
N GLU A 5 2.75 -23.69 6.32
CA GLU A 5 2.12 -22.64 5.52
C GLU A 5 1.03 -23.30 4.67
N SER A 6 -0.19 -22.75 4.72
CA SER A 6 -1.28 -23.25 3.90
C SER A 6 -0.95 -23.01 2.42
N ILE A 7 -1.36 -23.93 1.55
CA ILE A 7 -1.12 -23.87 0.09
C ILE A 7 -1.42 -22.47 -0.50
N PRO A 8 -2.50 -21.75 -0.11
CA PRO A 8 -2.75 -20.39 -0.57
C PRO A 8 -1.61 -19.41 -0.26
N VAL A 9 -1.05 -19.45 0.95
CA VAL A 9 0.03 -18.53 1.39
C VAL A 9 1.29 -18.69 0.54
N ILE A 10 1.66 -19.94 0.22
CA ILE A 10 2.81 -20.24 -0.63
C ILE A 10 2.58 -19.67 -2.04
N THR A 11 1.38 -19.89 -2.60
CA THR A 11 1.01 -19.37 -3.92
C THR A 11 1.07 -17.84 -3.97
N PHE A 12 0.58 -17.14 -2.95
CA PHE A 12 0.66 -15.69 -2.87
C PHE A 12 2.09 -15.15 -2.77
N ARG A 13 2.96 -15.81 -1.98
CA ARG A 13 4.38 -15.48 -1.93
C ARG A 13 5.04 -15.66 -3.30
N ASN A 14 4.66 -16.71 -4.05
CA ASN A 14 5.17 -16.92 -5.41
C ASN A 14 4.76 -15.79 -6.36
N TYR A 15 3.52 -15.30 -6.29
CA TYR A 15 3.09 -14.13 -7.07
C TYR A 15 3.91 -12.89 -6.71
N LEU A 16 4.13 -12.62 -5.42
CA LEU A 16 5.00 -11.52 -5.00
C LEU A 16 6.43 -11.66 -5.53
N ASN A 17 6.99 -12.88 -5.54
CA ASN A 17 8.32 -13.13 -6.09
C ASN A 17 8.37 -12.84 -7.60
N ILE A 18 7.34 -13.23 -8.36
CA ILE A 18 7.22 -12.90 -9.79
C ILE A 18 7.15 -11.39 -10.01
N LEU A 19 6.36 -10.66 -9.21
CA LEU A 19 6.29 -9.20 -9.27
C LEU A 19 7.64 -8.55 -8.93
N ASN A 20 8.40 -9.16 -8.00
CA ASN A 20 9.68 -8.63 -7.55
C ASN A 20 10.83 -8.91 -8.53
N ASP A 21 10.70 -9.93 -9.38
CA ASP A 21 11.73 -10.33 -10.34
C ASP A 21 11.85 -9.30 -11.49
N PRO A 22 12.97 -8.58 -11.64
CA PRO A 22 13.16 -7.64 -12.73
C PRO A 22 13.26 -8.32 -14.10
N SER A 23 13.64 -9.60 -14.16
CA SER A 23 13.80 -10.37 -15.40
C SER A 23 12.48 -10.96 -15.92
N ALA A 24 11.45 -11.04 -15.08
CA ALA A 24 10.15 -11.55 -15.47
C ALA A 24 9.45 -10.60 -16.47
N LYS A 25 8.89 -11.19 -17.53
CA LYS A 25 8.13 -10.45 -18.56
C LYS A 25 6.91 -9.77 -17.95
N GLU A 26 6.57 -8.58 -18.45
CA GLU A 26 5.45 -7.77 -17.93
C GLU A 26 4.11 -8.52 -17.97
N GLU A 27 3.83 -9.30 -19.03
CA GLU A 27 2.61 -10.10 -19.13
C GLU A 27 2.48 -11.13 -17.99
N ILE A 28 3.60 -11.73 -17.57
CA ILE A 28 3.63 -12.69 -16.47
C ILE A 28 3.38 -11.97 -15.14
N LYS A 29 3.98 -10.78 -14.96
CA LYS A 29 3.73 -9.91 -13.81
C LYS A 29 2.27 -9.47 -13.74
N LEU A 30 1.66 -9.12 -14.88
CA LEU A 30 0.26 -8.74 -14.94
C LEU A 30 -0.64 -9.89 -14.49
N LYS A 31 -0.45 -11.10 -15.03
CA LYS A 31 -1.21 -12.28 -14.62
C LYS A 31 -1.05 -12.57 -13.12
N ALA A 32 0.18 -12.55 -12.61
CA ALA A 32 0.43 -12.74 -11.18
C ALA A 32 -0.26 -11.66 -10.32
N THR A 33 -0.29 -10.41 -10.79
CA THR A 33 -0.97 -9.30 -10.10
C THR A 33 -2.49 -9.47 -10.10
N GLN A 34 -3.06 -9.94 -11.20
CA GLN A 34 -4.49 -10.23 -11.33
C GLN A 34 -4.90 -11.36 -10.36
N GLU A 35 -4.20 -12.49 -10.41
CA GLU A 35 -4.43 -13.63 -9.53
C GLU A 35 -4.30 -13.26 -8.04
N LEU A 36 -3.28 -12.43 -7.72
CA LEU A 36 -3.10 -11.90 -6.36
C LEU A 36 -4.26 -11.00 -5.94
N SER A 37 -4.74 -10.15 -6.84
CA SER A 37 -5.84 -9.21 -6.60
C SER A 37 -7.19 -9.90 -6.39
N GLU A 38 -7.47 -10.96 -7.16
CA GLU A 38 -8.71 -11.75 -7.08
C GLU A 38 -8.84 -12.46 -5.73
N HIS A 39 -7.74 -13.04 -5.24
CA HIS A 39 -7.74 -13.79 -4.00
C HIS A 39 -7.27 -12.96 -2.78
N PHE A 40 -7.11 -11.65 -2.96
CA PHE A 40 -6.54 -10.75 -1.95
C PHE A 40 -7.29 -10.79 -0.61
N GLU A 41 -8.62 -10.89 -0.64
CA GLU A 41 -9.46 -10.97 0.56
C GLU A 41 -9.12 -12.17 1.45
N MET A 42 -8.75 -13.30 0.86
CA MET A 42 -8.37 -14.50 1.61
C MET A 42 -7.10 -14.25 2.42
N ILE A 43 -6.16 -13.48 1.88
CA ILE A 43 -4.86 -13.28 2.51
C ILE A 43 -4.94 -12.28 3.66
N ILE A 44 -5.74 -11.21 3.51
CA ILE A 44 -5.89 -10.19 4.54
C ILE A 44 -6.62 -10.72 5.78
N GLN A 45 -7.41 -11.79 5.62
CA GLN A 45 -8.08 -12.51 6.70
C GLN A 45 -7.22 -13.62 7.31
N SER A 46 -6.07 -13.95 6.69
CA SER A 46 -5.21 -15.03 7.14
C SER A 46 -4.30 -14.60 8.29
N SER A 47 -3.86 -15.57 9.10
CA SER A 47 -2.85 -15.34 10.16
C SER A 47 -1.49 -14.89 9.62
N SER A 48 -1.21 -15.11 8.33
CA SER A 48 0.03 -14.73 7.67
C SER A 48 0.03 -13.28 7.16
N TYR A 49 -1.11 -12.58 7.27
CA TYR A 49 -1.27 -11.20 6.80
C TYR A 49 -0.14 -10.24 7.24
N PRO A 50 0.32 -10.20 8.51
CA PRO A 50 1.33 -9.22 8.92
C PRO A 50 2.66 -9.36 8.16
N SER A 51 3.13 -10.60 7.99
CA SER A 51 4.37 -10.90 7.23
C SER A 51 4.19 -10.62 5.73
N PHE A 52 3.01 -10.95 5.20
CA PHE A 52 2.68 -10.64 3.81
C PHE A 52 2.58 -9.14 3.55
N LEU A 53 1.96 -8.37 4.45
CA LEU A 53 1.78 -6.92 4.36
C LEU A 53 3.14 -6.21 4.21
N GLU A 54 4.10 -6.55 5.06
CA GLU A 54 5.42 -5.92 5.02
C GLU A 54 6.13 -6.18 3.68
N THR A 55 6.08 -7.43 3.20
CA THR A 55 6.73 -7.84 1.95
C THR A 55 6.04 -7.23 0.73
N SER A 56 4.71 -7.32 0.68
CA SER A 56 3.89 -6.80 -0.42
C SER A 56 4.03 -5.29 -0.55
N LEU A 57 3.94 -4.52 0.54
CA LEU A 57 4.09 -3.07 0.49
C LEU A 57 5.48 -2.65 -0.02
N LYS A 58 6.56 -3.34 0.36
CA LYS A 58 7.90 -3.05 -0.18
C LYS A 58 7.93 -3.18 -1.71
N ILE A 59 7.36 -4.26 -2.25
CA ILE A 59 7.32 -4.54 -3.69
C ILE A 59 6.39 -3.53 -4.41
N PHE A 60 5.20 -3.30 -3.86
CA PHE A 60 4.22 -2.37 -4.42
C PHE A 60 4.77 -0.96 -4.50
N MET A 61 5.39 -0.45 -3.44
CA MET A 61 5.99 0.89 -3.42
C MET A 61 7.11 1.01 -4.45
N ARG A 62 7.94 -0.03 -4.62
CA ARG A 62 8.98 -0.04 -5.65
C ARG A 62 8.39 0.09 -7.06
N ILE A 63 7.39 -0.73 -7.40
CA ILE A 63 6.72 -0.69 -8.71
C ILE A 63 6.03 0.66 -8.93
N LEU A 64 5.37 1.21 -7.90
CA LEU A 64 4.73 2.53 -7.97
C LEU A 64 5.76 3.66 -8.16
N GLN A 65 6.96 3.52 -7.60
CA GLN A 65 8.02 4.53 -7.67
C GLN A 65 8.79 4.53 -9.01
N GLU A 66 9.03 3.35 -9.58
CA GLU A 66 9.87 3.14 -10.77
C GLU A 66 9.16 3.46 -12.10
N GLY A 67 7.83 3.61 -12.11
CA GLY A 67 7.09 3.92 -13.33
C GLY A 67 7.08 5.40 -13.68
N ASP A 68 7.53 5.73 -14.89
CA ASP A 68 7.17 6.99 -15.55
C ASP A 68 5.66 7.01 -15.88
N PRO A 69 5.00 8.19 -15.89
CA PRO A 69 3.61 8.32 -16.28
C PRO A 69 3.33 7.62 -17.60
N GLN A 70 2.51 6.57 -17.57
CA GLN A 70 2.03 5.89 -18.76
C GLN A 70 0.67 6.48 -19.13
N PHE A 71 0.63 7.19 -20.25
CA PHE A 71 -0.61 7.79 -20.79
C PHE A 71 -1.30 6.89 -21.82
N ILE A 72 -0.69 5.75 -22.16
CA ILE A 72 -1.25 4.77 -23.08
C ILE A 72 -2.03 3.73 -22.27
N GLN A 73 -3.34 3.67 -22.48
CA GLN A 73 -4.26 2.81 -21.72
C GLN A 73 -3.96 1.32 -21.89
N GLU A 74 -3.39 0.91 -23.03
CA GLU A 74 -3.03 -0.48 -23.33
C GLU A 74 -1.69 -0.92 -22.73
N ASN A 75 -1.02 -0.05 -21.95
CA ASN A 75 0.25 -0.40 -21.34
C ASN A 75 0.05 -1.39 -20.18
N THR A 76 0.66 -2.57 -20.28
CA THR A 76 0.68 -3.61 -19.24
C THR A 76 1.08 -3.08 -17.88
N MET A 77 2.09 -2.21 -17.81
CA MET A 77 2.55 -1.58 -16.57
C MET A 77 1.46 -0.69 -15.95
N GLN A 78 0.67 0.00 -16.77
CA GLN A 78 -0.42 0.84 -16.27
C GLN A 78 -1.49 -0.02 -15.57
N HIS A 79 -1.85 -1.17 -16.13
CA HIS A 79 -2.76 -2.12 -15.50
C HIS A 79 -2.21 -2.68 -14.18
N ILE A 80 -0.93 -3.03 -14.13
CA ILE A 80 -0.27 -3.50 -12.90
C ILE A 80 -0.35 -2.44 -11.80
N ARG A 81 0.01 -1.18 -12.12
CA ARG A 81 -0.01 -0.07 -11.17
C ARG A 81 -1.41 0.17 -10.62
N LYS A 82 -2.43 0.17 -11.49
CA LYS A 82 -3.83 0.34 -11.09
C LYS A 82 -4.28 -0.75 -10.12
N LEU A 83 -4.01 -2.03 -10.44
CA LEU A 83 -4.34 -3.16 -9.56
C LEU A 83 -3.63 -3.05 -8.21
N ILE A 84 -2.37 -2.61 -8.18
CA ILE A 84 -1.64 -2.38 -6.94
C ILE A 84 -2.31 -1.30 -6.09
N LEU A 85 -2.73 -0.18 -6.68
CA LEU A 85 -3.44 0.88 -5.96
C LEU A 85 -4.78 0.38 -5.39
N GLU A 86 -5.53 -0.38 -6.17
CA GLU A 86 -6.79 -0.99 -5.71
C GLU A 86 -6.57 -1.99 -4.56
N MET A 87 -5.49 -2.78 -4.61
CA MET A 87 -5.11 -3.66 -3.49
C MET A 87 -4.71 -2.86 -2.24
N ILE A 88 -3.93 -1.78 -2.38
CA ILE A 88 -3.57 -0.90 -1.25
C ILE A 88 -4.84 -0.30 -0.62
N HIS A 89 -5.80 0.12 -1.44
CA HIS A 89 -7.07 0.67 -0.97
C HIS A 89 -7.93 -0.34 -0.19
N ARG A 90 -7.79 -1.65 -0.47
CA ARG A 90 -8.50 -2.73 0.23
C ARG A 90 -7.82 -3.20 1.52
N LEU A 91 -6.65 -2.65 1.88
CA LEU A 91 -5.94 -3.08 3.09
C LEU A 91 -6.77 -2.77 4.36
N PRO A 92 -6.88 -3.71 5.30
CA PRO A 92 -7.59 -3.48 6.55
C PRO A 92 -6.83 -2.48 7.43
N ILE A 93 -7.58 -1.56 8.06
CA ILE A 93 -7.04 -0.57 8.99
C ILE A 93 -6.64 -1.29 10.28
N THR A 94 -5.35 -1.60 10.39
CA THR A 94 -4.76 -2.32 11.52
C THR A 94 -3.53 -1.59 12.07
N GLU A 95 -3.10 -1.94 13.28
CA GLU A 95 -1.83 -1.40 13.84
C GLU A 95 -0.62 -1.77 12.97
N ASN A 96 -0.65 -2.95 12.32
CA ASN A 96 0.39 -3.34 11.36
C ASN A 96 0.44 -2.43 10.14
N LEU A 97 -0.71 -1.88 9.71
CA LEU A 97 -0.76 -0.90 8.63
C LEU A 97 -0.28 0.48 9.10
N ARG A 98 -0.54 0.87 10.35
CA ARG A 98 -0.21 2.19 10.92
C ARG A 98 1.23 2.60 10.68
N GLN A 99 2.18 1.68 10.89
CA GLN A 99 3.62 1.90 10.66
C GLN A 99 3.98 2.23 9.20
N HIS A 100 3.13 1.86 8.23
CA HIS A 100 3.34 2.11 6.81
C HIS A 100 2.56 3.31 6.26
N VAL A 101 1.59 3.84 7.01
CA VAL A 101 0.68 4.92 6.56
C VAL A 101 1.42 6.12 6.00
N LYS A 102 2.46 6.60 6.70
CA LYS A 102 3.24 7.76 6.24
C LYS A 102 3.91 7.50 4.89
N SER A 103 4.42 6.28 4.68
CA SER A 103 5.04 5.87 3.41
C SER A 103 4.00 5.81 2.29
N ILE A 104 2.84 5.18 2.57
CA ILE A 104 1.73 5.07 1.62
C ILE A 104 1.25 6.47 1.19
N ILE A 105 0.97 7.37 2.15
CA ILE A 105 0.52 8.73 1.86
C ILE A 105 1.54 9.49 1.00
N THR A 106 2.83 9.37 1.34
CA THR A 106 3.91 10.04 0.57
C THR A 106 3.92 9.54 -0.87
N MET A 107 3.77 8.24 -1.09
CA MET A 107 3.69 7.67 -2.44
C MET A 107 2.44 8.15 -3.19
N MET A 108 1.27 8.12 -2.54
CA MET A 108 0.02 8.58 -3.16
C MET A 108 0.13 10.05 -3.60
N LEU A 109 0.70 10.92 -2.76
CA LEU A 109 0.92 12.34 -3.10
C LEU A 109 1.87 12.53 -4.30
N LYS A 110 2.84 11.63 -4.50
CA LYS A 110 3.67 11.63 -5.71
C LYS A 110 2.82 11.28 -6.93
N ILE A 111 2.03 10.22 -6.86
CA ILE A 111 1.14 9.76 -7.94
C ILE A 111 0.17 10.86 -8.36
N LEU A 112 -0.36 11.65 -7.42
CA LEU A 112 -1.24 12.79 -7.74
C LEU A 112 -0.62 13.80 -8.71
N LYS A 113 0.71 13.93 -8.71
CA LYS A 113 1.42 14.93 -9.53
C LYS A 113 1.92 14.38 -10.86
N THR A 114 2.15 13.06 -10.92
CA THR A 114 2.98 12.46 -11.96
C THR A 114 2.28 11.33 -12.70
N ASP A 115 1.01 11.05 -12.44
CA ASP A 115 0.30 9.90 -13.03
C ASP A 115 -1.01 10.35 -13.70
N ASN A 116 -1.69 9.42 -14.38
CA ASN A 116 -2.94 9.70 -15.07
C ASN A 116 -4.15 9.77 -14.11
N GLU A 117 -5.27 10.28 -14.64
CA GLU A 117 -6.50 10.53 -13.87
C GLU A 117 -7.01 9.30 -13.11
N GLU A 118 -6.97 8.11 -13.71
CA GLU A 118 -7.46 6.89 -13.06
C GLU A 118 -6.65 6.56 -11.79
N ASN A 119 -5.32 6.61 -11.88
CA ASN A 119 -4.43 6.34 -10.74
C ASN A 119 -4.50 7.47 -9.70
N VAL A 120 -4.65 8.72 -10.14
CA VAL A 120 -4.83 9.89 -9.28
C VAL A 120 -6.10 9.75 -8.44
N LEU A 121 -7.22 9.33 -9.03
CA LEU A 121 -8.50 9.17 -8.33
C LEU A 121 -8.42 8.09 -7.25
N VAL A 122 -7.82 6.93 -7.52
CA VAL A 122 -7.64 5.87 -6.51
C VAL A 122 -6.70 6.33 -5.40
N SER A 123 -5.62 7.03 -5.75
CA SER A 123 -4.64 7.57 -4.79
C SER A 123 -5.29 8.59 -3.83
N LEU A 124 -6.18 9.46 -4.34
CA LEU A 124 -6.94 10.38 -3.51
C LEU A 124 -7.84 9.65 -2.50
N ARG A 125 -8.53 8.60 -2.93
CA ARG A 125 -9.39 7.79 -2.05
C ARG A 125 -8.58 7.15 -0.93
N ILE A 126 -7.42 6.58 -1.24
CA ILE A 126 -6.50 6.01 -0.24
C ILE A 126 -6.08 7.08 0.78
N ILE A 127 -5.67 8.26 0.33
CA ILE A 127 -5.28 9.35 1.22
C ILE A 127 -6.43 9.70 2.17
N ILE A 128 -7.63 9.94 1.63
CA ILE A 128 -8.81 10.32 2.41
C ILE A 128 -9.13 9.24 3.46
N GLU A 129 -9.12 7.97 3.06
CA GLU A 129 -9.48 6.86 3.93
C GLU A 129 -8.48 6.68 5.08
N LEU A 130 -7.18 6.76 4.79
CA LEU A 130 -6.13 6.70 5.80
C LEU A 130 -6.19 7.92 6.74
N HIS A 131 -6.45 9.12 6.22
CA HIS A 131 -6.58 10.31 7.05
C HIS A 131 -7.79 10.28 7.98
N LYS A 132 -8.91 9.68 7.55
CA LYS A 132 -10.09 9.50 8.42
C LYS A 132 -9.79 8.59 9.61
N HIS A 133 -9.06 7.50 9.36
CA HIS A 133 -8.79 6.46 10.36
C HIS A 133 -7.61 6.77 11.28
N PHE A 134 -6.56 7.39 10.75
CA PHE A 134 -5.33 7.69 11.48
C PHE A 134 -5.18 9.18 11.81
N ARG A 135 -6.29 9.94 11.80
CA ARG A 135 -6.28 11.34 12.22
C ARG A 135 -5.60 11.40 13.60
N PRO A 136 -4.53 12.20 13.76
CA PRO A 136 -4.00 12.43 15.09
C PRO A 136 -5.14 12.99 15.93
N SER A 137 -5.52 12.25 16.97
CA SER A 137 -6.43 12.76 17.99
C SER A 137 -5.82 14.08 18.44
N PHE A 138 -6.56 15.16 18.29
CA PHE A 138 -6.16 16.43 18.88
C PHE A 138 -6.30 16.24 20.38
N ASN A 139 -5.24 15.76 21.03
CA ASN A 139 -5.25 15.54 22.46
C ASN A 139 -5.14 16.93 23.11
N PRO A 140 -6.11 17.37 23.91
CA PRO A 140 -6.03 18.66 24.59
C PRO A 140 -4.79 18.77 25.49
N GLU A 141 -4.19 17.63 25.89
CA GLU A 141 -2.95 17.56 26.66
C GLU A 141 -1.70 18.04 25.88
N ASP A 142 -1.74 18.09 24.55
CA ASP A 142 -0.65 18.73 23.79
C ASP A 142 -0.73 20.26 23.89
N SER A 143 -1.89 20.83 24.25
CA SER A 143 -2.04 22.28 24.48
C SER A 143 -1.41 22.72 25.80
N SER A 144 -1.38 21.86 26.83
CA SER A 144 -0.77 22.17 28.12
C SER A 144 0.77 22.13 28.08
N ARG A 145 1.38 21.42 27.12
CA ARG A 145 2.84 21.49 26.88
C ARG A 145 3.26 22.80 26.21
N ILE A 146 2.38 23.39 25.39
CA ILE A 146 2.65 24.68 24.73
C ILE A 146 2.49 25.85 25.72
N SER A 147 1.52 25.78 26.64
CA SER A 147 1.31 26.87 27.62
C SER A 147 2.45 27.00 28.64
N ILE A 148 3.08 25.91 29.07
CA ILE A 148 4.22 25.93 30.01
C ILE A 148 5.48 26.56 29.40
N GLN A 149 5.63 26.50 28.08
CA GLN A 149 6.79 27.10 27.39
C GLN A 149 6.59 28.57 26.99
N ILE A 150 5.34 29.05 26.94
CA ILE A 150 5.03 30.45 26.60
C ILE A 150 4.86 31.31 27.87
N TYR A 151 4.40 30.73 28.97
CA TYR A 151 4.32 31.39 30.27
C TYR A 151 5.15 30.60 31.29
N PRO A 152 6.47 30.84 31.37
CA PRO A 152 7.21 30.42 32.54
C PRO A 152 6.61 31.18 33.72
N THR A 153 6.12 30.44 34.71
CA THR A 153 5.67 30.97 36.00
C THR A 153 6.71 31.99 36.49
N MET A 154 6.25 33.21 36.81
CA MET A 154 7.08 34.26 37.40
C MET A 154 7.82 33.77 38.65
#